data_AF-A0A2E6ZKK0-F1
#
_entry.id   AF-A0A2E6ZKK0-F1
#
_cell.length_a   1.000
_cell.length_b   1.000
_cell.length_c   1.000
_cell.angle_alpha   90.00
_cell.angle_beta   90.00
_cell.angle_gamma   90.00
#
_symmetry.space_group_name_H-M   'P 1'
#
loop_
_entity.id
_entity.type
_entity.pdbx_description
1 polymer ?
#
loop_
_entity_poly.entity_id
_entity_poly.type
_entity_poly.pdbx_seq_one_letter_code
_entity_poly.pdbx_strand_id
1 'polypeptide(L)'
;MLEVTLAEPDDFLKVRETLTRIGVASKRDNKLFQSCHILHKQGRYYIVHFKELFMLDGKKSNLEESDMQRRNTIATLLSDWGLLEIQNGEVAKECAPLRQIKIIGFKEKDQWELCPKYNIGNK
;
A
#
# COMPACT_ATOMS: atom_id res chain seq x y z
N MET A 1 6.06 8.42 4.72
CA MET A 1 4.61 8.30 4.49
C MET A 1 4.27 9.23 3.34
N LEU A 2 3.29 8.89 2.49
CA LEU A 2 2.87 9.75 1.39
C LEU A 2 1.47 10.29 1.68
N GLU A 3 1.34 11.61 1.84
CA GLU A 3 0.06 12.25 2.12
C GLU A 3 -0.85 12.20 0.88
N VAL A 4 -2.11 11.81 1.10
CA VAL A 4 -3.11 11.68 0.04
C VAL A 4 -4.45 12.27 0.50
N THR A 5 -5.30 12.62 -0.46
CA THR A 5 -6.70 12.96 -0.25
C THR A 5 -7.61 11.89 -0.82
N LEU A 6 -8.80 11.77 -0.24
CA LEU A 6 -9.88 10.89 -0.70
C LEU A 6 -11.06 11.78 -1.09
N ALA A 7 -11.83 11.39 -2.10
CA ALA A 7 -13.02 12.13 -2.50
C ALA A 7 -14.10 12.06 -1.42
N GLU A 8 -14.33 10.85 -0.88
CA GLU A 8 -15.27 10.61 0.21
C GLU A 8 -14.58 9.88 1.37
N PRO A 9 -14.98 10.11 2.64
CA PRO A 9 -14.44 9.37 3.78
C PRO A 9 -14.56 7.84 3.63
N ASP A 10 -15.64 7.35 3.02
CA ASP A 10 -15.90 5.91 2.80
C ASP A 10 -14.94 5.28 1.78
N ASP A 11 -14.30 6.08 0.92
CA ASP A 11 -13.25 5.59 0.02
C ASP A 11 -12.05 5.03 0.78
N PHE A 12 -11.89 5.38 2.06
CA PHE A 12 -10.89 4.78 2.94
C PHE A 12 -11.01 3.25 2.94
N LEU A 13 -12.23 2.72 3.03
CA LEU A 13 -12.47 1.28 3.05
C LEU A 13 -12.18 0.65 1.68
N LYS A 14 -12.50 1.35 0.59
CA LYS A 14 -12.22 0.91 -0.79
C LYS A 14 -10.71 0.83 -1.05
N VAL A 15 -9.96 1.86 -0.67
CA VAL A 15 -8.50 1.88 -0.77
C VAL A 15 -7.88 0.80 0.13
N ARG A 16 -8.36 0.67 1.38
CA ARG A 16 -7.89 -0.35 2.31
C ARG A 16 -8.06 -1.77 1.76
N GLU A 17 -9.22 -2.11 1.20
CA GLU A 17 -9.45 -3.40 0.56
C GLU A 17 -8.53 -3.60 -0.65
N THR A 18 -8.46 -2.59 -1.52
CA THR A 18 -7.66 -2.65 -2.76
C THR A 18 -6.20 -2.94 -2.46
N LEU A 19 -5.63 -2.29 -1.43
CA LEU A 19 -4.26 -2.51 -0.99
C LEU A 19 -3.99 -3.95 -0.52
N THR A 20 -4.98 -4.68 -0.01
CA THR A 20 -4.80 -6.10 0.37
C THR A 20 -4.49 -7.00 -0.83
N ARG A 21 -4.86 -6.56 -2.04
CA ARG A 21 -4.66 -7.25 -3.31
C ARG A 21 -3.46 -6.74 -4.10
N ILE A 22 -2.60 -5.91 -3.48
CA ILE A 22 -1.40 -5.35 -4.12
C ILE A 22 -0.18 -5.57 -3.24
N GLY A 23 0.87 -6.14 -3.83
CA GLY A 23 2.14 -6.31 -3.12
C GLY A 23 3.13 -7.21 -3.84
N VAL A 24 3.79 -8.10 -3.09
CA VAL A 24 4.81 -9.02 -3.63
C VAL A 24 4.26 -10.43 -3.59
N ALA A 25 4.25 -11.12 -4.73
CA ALA A 25 3.88 -12.52 -4.81
C ALA A 25 5.01 -13.44 -4.34
N SER A 26 4.66 -14.53 -3.65
CA SER A 26 5.57 -15.68 -3.53
C SER A 26 5.81 -16.31 -4.90
N LYS A 27 7.03 -16.75 -5.18
CA LYS A 27 7.36 -17.48 -6.42
C LYS A 27 6.93 -18.94 -6.37
N ARG A 28 6.68 -19.48 -5.17
CA ARG A 28 6.42 -20.92 -4.95
C ARG A 28 4.94 -21.21 -4.68
N ASP A 29 4.23 -20.24 -4.09
CA ASP A 29 2.87 -20.39 -3.61
C ASP A 29 2.01 -19.25 -4.15
N ASN A 30 0.70 -19.43 -4.29
CA ASN A 30 -0.26 -18.35 -4.59
C ASN A 30 -0.49 -17.46 -3.36
N LYS A 31 0.59 -16.94 -2.76
CA LYS A 31 0.55 -16.02 -1.63
C LYS A 31 0.90 -14.63 -2.10
N LEU A 32 0.09 -13.65 -1.73
CA LEU A 32 0.35 -12.24 -1.98
C LEU A 32 0.65 -11.54 -0.65
N PHE A 33 1.82 -10.95 -0.54
CA PHE A 33 2.20 -10.18 0.64
C PHE A 33 1.90 -8.70 0.43
N GLN A 34 0.89 -8.18 1.15
CA GLN A 34 0.54 -6.76 1.12
C GLN A 34 1.75 -5.89 1.49
N SER A 35 2.03 -4.88 0.67
CA SER A 35 3.19 -3.99 0.87
C SER A 35 2.83 -2.65 1.49
N CYS A 36 1.66 -2.11 1.16
CA CYS A 36 1.24 -0.77 1.57
C CYS A 36 -0.11 -0.78 2.28
N HIS A 37 -0.32 0.23 3.12
CA HIS A 37 -1.53 0.45 3.88
C HIS A 37 -1.97 1.90 3.73
N ILE A 38 -3.27 2.13 3.91
CA ILE A 38 -3.81 3.47 4.13
C ILE A 38 -3.93 3.71 5.63
N LEU A 39 -3.42 4.85 6.09
CA LEU A 39 -3.43 5.29 7.49
C LEU A 39 -4.22 6.60 7.58
N HIS A 40 -5.12 6.70 8.55
CA HIS A 40 -5.77 7.96 8.92
C HIS A 40 -5.17 8.45 10.24
N LYS A 41 -4.55 9.64 10.23
CA LYS A 41 -3.90 10.24 11.40
C LYS A 41 -4.13 11.75 11.41
N GLN A 42 -4.66 12.27 12.53
CA GLN A 42 -4.87 13.71 12.75
C GLN A 42 -5.64 14.40 11.60
N GLY A 43 -6.69 13.75 11.09
CA GLY A 43 -7.53 14.30 10.01
C GLY A 43 -6.91 14.20 8.61
N ARG A 44 -5.79 13.50 8.44
CA ARG A 44 -5.09 13.32 7.17
C ARG A 44 -4.93 11.85 6.81
N TYR A 45 -4.91 11.55 5.51
CA TYR A 45 -4.72 10.21 4.99
C TYR A 45 -3.31 10.04 4.43
N TYR A 46 -2.76 8.85 4.60
CA TYR A 46 -1.42 8.51 4.13
C TYR A 46 -1.40 7.12 3.50
N ILE A 47 -0.73 6.99 2.36
CA ILE A 47 -0.23 5.70 1.88
C ILE A 47 1.14 5.46 2.51
N VAL A 48 1.28 4.32 3.19
CA VAL A 48 2.48 3.97 3.96
C VAL A 48 2.94 2.56 3.64
N HIS A 49 4.24 2.35 3.57
CA HIS A 49 4.80 1.01 3.47
C HIS A 49 4.74 0.31 4.84
N PHE A 50 4.54 -1.02 4.88
CA PHE A 50 4.42 -1.75 6.16
C PHE A 50 5.66 -1.57 7.07
N LYS A 51 6.84 -1.37 6.48
CA LYS A 51 8.09 -1.07 7.20
C LYS A 51 8.05 0.28 7.91
N GLU A 52 7.35 1.28 7.36
CA GLU A 52 7.14 2.58 8.03
C GLU A 52 6.24 2.39 9.26
N LEU A 53 5.24 1.52 9.18
CA LEU A 53 4.39 1.17 10.32
C LEU A 53 5.17 0.46 11.44
N PHE A 54 6.08 -0.46 11.10
CA PHE A 54 7.00 -1.04 12.09
C PHE A 54 7.84 0.02 12.80
N MET A 55 8.34 1.03 12.08
CA MET A 55 9.10 2.12 12.69
C MET A 55 8.23 3.00 13.60
N LEU A 56 6.98 3.27 13.22
CA LEU A 56 6.02 4.01 14.05
C LEU A 56 5.70 3.28 15.35
N ASP A 57 5.71 1.95 15.34
CA ASP A 57 5.56 1.10 16.53
C ASP A 57 6.86 0.96 17.36
N GLY A 58 7.97 1.60 16.95
CA GLY A 58 9.27 1.44 17.59
C GLY A 58 9.95 0.08 17.35
N LYS A 59 9.47 -0.71 16.37
CA LYS A 59 10.07 -2.00 16.00
C LYS A 59 11.25 -1.79 15.05
N LYS A 60 12.23 -2.71 15.11
CA LYS A 60 13.34 -2.72 14.14
C LYS A 60 12.81 -2.96 12.73
N SER A 61 13.21 -2.10 11.80
CA SER A 61 12.77 -2.12 10.40
C SER A 61 13.86 -1.52 9.52
N ASN A 62 14.16 -2.15 8.38
CA ASN A 62 15.12 -1.65 7.39
C ASN A 62 14.38 -1.02 6.22
N LEU A 63 13.82 0.18 6.40
CA LEU A 63 13.17 0.90 5.31
C LEU A 63 14.23 1.31 4.28
N GLU A 64 14.09 0.83 3.05
CA GLU A 64 15.01 1.12 1.96
C GLU A 64 14.34 2.01 0.90
N GLU A 65 15.13 2.63 0.03
CA GLU A 65 14.63 3.43 -1.08
C GLU A 65 13.70 2.63 -1.99
N SER A 66 14.01 1.35 -2.23
CA SER A 66 13.18 0.44 -3.03
C SER A 66 11.78 0.23 -2.45
N ASP A 67 11.62 0.30 -1.13
CA ASP A 67 10.31 0.21 -0.46
C ASP A 67 9.49 1.49 -0.67
N MET A 68 10.16 2.65 -0.64
CA MET A 68 9.55 3.95 -0.92
C MET A 68 9.13 4.07 -2.38
N GLN A 69 9.98 3.64 -3.31
CA GLN A 69 9.68 3.55 -4.74
C GLN A 69 8.50 2.61 -5.01
N ARG A 70 8.41 1.47 -4.31
CA ARG A 70 7.25 0.56 -4.41
C ARG A 70 5.97 1.22 -3.89
N ARG A 71 6.05 1.90 -2.74
CA ARG A 71 4.93 2.68 -2.18
C ARG A 71 4.46 3.74 -3.16
N ASN A 72 5.39 4.47 -3.78
CA ASN A 72 5.08 5.50 -4.77
C ASN A 72 4.36 4.91 -5.97
N THR A 73 4.85 3.83 -6.56
CA THR A 73 4.18 3.17 -7.69
C THR A 73 2.77 2.70 -7.34
N ILE A 74 2.58 2.13 -6.14
CA ILE A 74 1.25 1.71 -5.68
C ILE A 74 0.33 2.93 -5.50
N ALA A 75 0.82 4.02 -4.91
CA ALA A 75 0.04 5.24 -4.73
C ALA A 75 -0.33 5.89 -6.08
N THR A 76 0.61 5.94 -7.02
CA THR A 76 0.35 6.44 -8.39
C THR A 76 -0.71 5.60 -9.08
N LEU A 77 -0.65 4.26 -9.00
CA LEU A 77 -1.70 3.39 -9.55
C LEU A 77 -3.08 3.66 -8.95
N LEU A 78 -3.16 3.84 -7.62
CA LEU A 78 -4.42 4.18 -6.96
C LEU A 78 -4.94 5.56 -7.39
N SER A 79 -4.04 6.51 -7.61
CA SER A 79 -4.37 7.84 -8.13
C SER A 79 -4.87 7.77 -9.57
N ASP A 80 -4.22 6.99 -10.44
CA ASP A 80 -4.62 6.78 -11.83
C ASP A 80 -6.00 6.11 -11.95
N TRP A 81 -6.38 5.29 -10.95
CA TRP A 81 -7.71 4.69 -10.84
C TRP A 81 -8.75 5.61 -10.19
N GLY A 82 -8.37 6.84 -9.80
CA GLY A 82 -9.26 7.80 -9.17
C GLY A 82 -9.70 7.42 -7.75
N LEU A 83 -8.93 6.56 -7.05
CA LEU A 83 -9.26 6.13 -5.69
C LEU A 83 -8.72 7.09 -4.62
N LEU A 84 -7.73 7.90 -4.97
CA LEU A 84 -7.12 8.91 -4.11
C LEU A 84 -6.40 9.96 -4.97
N GLU A 85 -5.94 11.04 -4.34
CA GLU A 85 -5.05 12.02 -4.98
C GLU A 85 -3.79 12.21 -4.15
N ILE A 86 -2.64 12.27 -4.81
CA ILE A 86 -1.35 12.50 -4.14
C ILE A 86 -1.14 14.01 -3.94
N GLN A 87 -0.98 14.43 -2.68
CA GLN A 87 -0.85 15.86 -2.34
C GLN A 87 0.46 16.48 -2.81
N ASN A 88 1.57 15.73 -2.78
CA ASN A 88 2.87 16.19 -3.26
C ASN A 88 3.48 15.17 -4.24
N GLY A 89 3.32 15.44 -5.53
CA GLY A 89 3.80 14.59 -6.61
C GLY A 89 5.32 14.40 -6.64
N GLU A 90 6.11 15.38 -6.16
CA GLU A 90 7.58 15.26 -6.12
C GLU A 90 8.02 14.12 -5.18
N VAL A 91 7.27 13.85 -4.10
CA VAL A 91 7.55 12.75 -3.17
C VAL A 91 7.27 11.38 -3.80
N ALA A 92 6.41 11.35 -4.82
CA ALA A 92 6.01 10.16 -5.57
C ALA A 92 6.73 9.99 -6.91
N LYS A 93 7.70 10.84 -7.23
CA LYS A 93 8.38 10.89 -8.53
C LYS A 93 9.17 9.62 -8.85
N GLU A 94 9.97 9.16 -7.90
CA GLU A 94 10.75 7.93 -8.05
C GLU A 94 9.86 6.70 -7.78
N CYS A 95 9.75 5.83 -8.79
CA CYS A 95 8.85 4.69 -8.81
C CYS A 95 9.59 3.39 -9.11
N ALA A 96 9.16 2.30 -8.46
CA ALA A 96 9.69 0.97 -8.74
C ALA A 96 9.08 0.43 -10.05
N PRO A 97 9.79 -0.44 -10.80
CA PRO A 97 9.23 -1.07 -11.98
C PRO A 97 7.98 -1.89 -11.66
N LEU A 98 6.89 -1.71 -12.43
CA LEU A 98 5.62 -2.44 -12.23
C LEU A 98 5.78 -3.96 -12.18
N ARG A 99 6.75 -4.54 -12.90
CA ARG A 99 7.06 -5.98 -12.85
C ARG A 99 7.40 -6.52 -11.45
N GLN A 100 7.76 -5.64 -10.51
CA GLN A 100 8.06 -5.99 -9.12
C GLN A 100 6.82 -5.97 -8.21
N ILE A 101 5.66 -5.57 -8.75
CA ILE A 101 4.41 -5.40 -8.01
C ILE A 101 3.38 -6.35 -8.62
N LYS A 102 2.84 -7.24 -7.80
CA LYS A 102 1.71 -8.10 -8.17
C LYS A 102 0.42 -7.40 -7.76
N ILE A 103 -0.51 -7.34 -8.70
CA ILE A 103 -1.89 -6.87 -8.52
C ILE A 103 -2.80 -8.06 -8.79
N ILE A 104 -3.73 -8.34 -7.88
CA ILE A 104 -4.72 -9.41 -8.01
C ILE A 104 -6.09 -8.80 -8.30
N GLY A 105 -6.71 -9.21 -9.41
CA GLY A 105 -8.09 -8.81 -9.72
C GLY A 105 -9.07 -9.34 -8.68
N PHE A 106 -10.15 -8.62 -8.42
CA PHE A 106 -11.14 -9.04 -7.42
C PHE A 106 -11.68 -10.47 -7.67
N LYS A 107 -11.87 -10.84 -8.95
CA LYS A 107 -12.35 -12.18 -9.37
C LYS A 107 -11.35 -13.31 -9.07
N GLU A 108 -10.06 -12.99 -8.94
CA GLU A 108 -9.01 -13.97 -8.69
C GLU A 108 -8.66 -14.06 -7.20
N LYS A 109 -9.23 -13.19 -6.36
CA LYS A 109 -8.89 -13.05 -4.93
C LYS A 109 -8.90 -14.39 -4.19
N ASP A 110 -9.90 -15.23 -4.42
CA ASP A 110 -10.07 -16.51 -3.72
C ASP A 110 -9.05 -17.57 -4.14
N GLN A 111 -8.28 -17.33 -5.22
CA GLN A 111 -7.18 -18.19 -5.66
C GLN A 111 -5.87 -17.86 -4.95
N TRP A 112 -5.84 -16.77 -4.17
CA TRP A 112 -4.65 -16.25 -3.51
C TRP A 112 -4.85 -16.16 -2.00
N GLU A 113 -3.84 -16.57 -1.25
CA GLU A 113 -3.74 -16.24 0.17
C GLU A 113 -3.21 -14.80 0.30
N LEU A 114 -4.07 -13.89 0.78
CA LEU A 114 -3.69 -12.50 1.02
C LEU A 114 -3.08 -12.36 2.42
N CYS A 115 -1.76 -12.16 2.46
CA CYS A 115 -0.97 -12.12 3.68
C CYS A 115 -0.58 -10.67 4.03
N PRO A 116 -1.24 -10.02 5.01
CA PRO A 116 -0.80 -8.71 5.50
C PRO A 116 0.53 -8.84 6.25
N LYS A 117 1.56 -8.08 5.85
CA LYS A 117 2.83 -8.01 6.60
C LYS A 117 2.72 -7.18 7.88
N TYR A 118 1.68 -6.36 7.99
CA TYR A 118 1.35 -5.56 9.16
C TYR A 118 -0.16 -5.58 9.39
N ASN A 119 -0.60 -5.75 10.63
CA ASN A 119 -2.01 -5.67 11.01
C ASN A 119 -2.25 -4.34 11.74
N ILE A 120 -3.01 -3.43 11.11
CA ILE A 120 -3.39 -2.15 11.73
C ILE A 120 -4.54 -2.39 12.70
N GLY A 121 -4.29 -2.10 13.98
CA GLY A 121 -5.18 -2.47 15.08
C GLY A 121 -4.89 -3.91 15.51
N ASN A 122 -4.53 -4.08 16.78
CA ASN A 122 -4.34 -5.40 17.38
C ASN A 122 -5.58 -6.29 17.13
N LYS A 123 -5.37 -7.60 17.01
CA LYS A 123 -6.39 -8.56 17.43
C LYS A 123 -6.56 -8.47 18.94
#